data_AF-A0A919FD65-F1
#
_entry.id   AF-A0A919FD65-F1
#
_cell.length_a   1.000
_cell.length_b   1.000
_cell.length_c   1.000
_cell.angle_alpha   90.00
_cell.angle_beta   90.00
_cell.angle_gamma   90.00
#
_symmetry.space_group_name_H-M   'P 1'
#
loop_
_entity.id
_entity.type
_entity.pdbx_description
1 polymer ?
#
loop_
_entity_poly.entity_id
_entity_poly.type
_entity_poly.pdbx_seq_one_letter_code
_entity_poly.pdbx_strand_id
1 'polypeptide(L)' 'MGGFSVWHWLIVLVIVLLVFGTKRLTSGAKDLGNAVKEFKKGMRDEDKPAGQIGDDSRSHEQSRESQAERDRDAR' A
#
# COMPACT_ATOMS: atom_id res chain seq x y z
N MET A 1 34.20 7.35 15.56
CA MET A 1 33.67 6.01 15.23
C MET A 1 32.45 6.18 14.35
N GLY A 2 32.68 6.53 13.08
CA GLY A 2 31.65 6.80 12.08
C GLY A 2 31.04 5.49 11.60
N GLY A 3 30.10 4.98 12.39
CA GLY A 3 29.40 3.74 12.10
C GLY A 3 28.68 3.85 10.76
N PHE A 4 29.10 3.03 9.81
CA PHE A 4 28.36 2.60 8.63
C PHE A 4 27.65 3.74 7.88
N SER A 5 28.43 4.38 6.99
CA SER A 5 27.98 5.32 5.96
C SER A 5 26.61 4.93 5.40
N VAL A 6 25.73 5.91 5.18
CA VAL A 6 24.39 5.74 4.58
C VAL A 6 24.44 4.88 3.31
N TRP A 7 25.57 4.92 2.61
CA TRP A 7 25.85 4.10 1.43
C TRP A 7 25.85 2.58 1.69
N HIS A 8 26.31 2.15 2.87
CA HIS A 8 26.28 0.73 3.27
C HIS A 8 24.85 0.21 3.44
N TRP A 9 23.98 0.99 4.06
CA TRP A 9 22.56 0.63 4.22
C TRP A 9 21.85 0.47 2.87
N LEU A 10 22.23 1.27 1.87
CA LEU A 10 21.71 1.17 0.51
C LEU A 10 22.11 -0.16 -0.15
N ILE A 11 23.38 -0.56 -0.02
CA ILE A 11 23.87 -1.86 -0.50
C ILE A 11 23.15 -3.02 0.20
N VAL A 12 22.99 -2.95 1.53
CA VAL A 12 22.34 -4.01 2.31
C VAL A 12 20.87 -4.16 1.89
N LEU A 13 20.15 -3.05 1.68
CA LEU A 13 18.76 -3.08 1.21
C LEU A 13 18.61 -3.84 -0.12
N VAL A 14 19.53 -3.59 -1.06
CA VAL A 14 19.54 -4.26 -2.37
C VAL A 14 19.76 -5.76 -2.22
N ILE A 15 20.71 -6.18 -1.36
CA ILE A 15 20.97 -7.60 -1.13
C ILE A 15 19.74 -8.29 -0.49
N VAL A 16 19.10 -7.65 0.49
CA VAL A 16 17.88 -8.18 1.12
C VAL A 16 16.76 -8.35 0.08
N LEU A 17 16.56 -7.36 -0.79
CA LEU A 17 15.60 -7.45 -1.89
C LEU A 17 15.90 -8.59 -2.87
N LEU A 18 17.17 -8.86 -3.16
CA LEU A 18 17.58 -9.96 -4.05
C LEU A 18 17.37 -11.34 -3.40
N VAL A 19 17.67 -11.48 -2.10
CA VAL A 19 17.52 -12.75 -1.37
C VAL A 19 16.05 -13.09 -1.14
N PHE A 20 15.24 -12.13 -0.71
CA PHE A 20 13.81 -12.34 -0.46
C PHE A 20 12.98 -12.30 -1.75
N GLY A 21 13.48 -11.62 -2.79
CA GLY A 21 12.74 -11.33 -4.02
C GLY A 21 11.67 -10.26 -3.82
N THR A 22 11.36 -9.50 -4.87
CA THR A 22 10.36 -8.42 -4.83
C THR A 22 8.95 -8.92 -4.52
N LYS A 23 8.61 -10.15 -4.90
CA LYS A 23 7.27 -10.73 -4.74
C LYS A 23 6.91 -11.03 -3.27
N ARG A 24 7.87 -11.44 -2.45
CA ARG A 24 7.66 -11.70 -1.01
C ARG A 24 7.68 -10.39 -0.21
N LEU A 25 8.56 -9.46 -0.57
CA LEU A 25 8.58 -8.15 0.07
C LEU A 25 7.28 -7.36 -0.17
N THR A 26 6.75 -7.33 -1.40
CA THR A 26 5.52 -6.59 -1.71
C THR A 26 4.29 -7.14 -0.98
N SER A 27 4.13 -8.46 -0.87
CA SER A 27 2.94 -9.02 -0.20
C SER A 27 2.91 -8.66 1.29
N GLY A 28 4.01 -8.90 2.01
CA GLY A 28 4.08 -8.57 3.44
C GLY A 28 4.18 -7.06 3.71
N ALA A 29 4.88 -6.31 2.85
CA ALA A 29 4.97 -4.87 2.96
C ALA A 29 3.64 -4.16 2.62
N LYS A 30 2.76 -4.74 1.80
CA LYS A 30 1.43 -4.18 1.55
C LYS A 30 0.55 -4.29 2.79
N ASP A 31 0.58 -5.42 3.49
CA ASP A 31 -0.18 -5.63 4.72
C ASP A 31 0.33 -4.75 5.87
N LEU A 32 1.65 -4.71 6.06
CA LEU A 32 2.30 -3.82 7.02
C LEU A 32 2.14 -2.34 6.64
N GLY A 33 2.24 -2.03 5.35
CA GLY A 33 2.10 -0.68 4.82
C GLY A 33 0.70 -0.13 4.98
N ASN A 34 -0.34 -0.96 4.80
CA ASN A 34 -1.72 -0.58 5.08
C ASN A 34 -1.93 -0.31 6.57
N ALA A 35 -1.42 -1.16 7.47
CA ALA A 35 -1.52 -0.92 8.91
C ALA A 35 -0.83 0.40 9.33
N VAL A 36 0.35 0.69 8.78
CA VAL A 36 1.08 1.94 9.05
C VAL A 36 0.39 3.15 8.40
N LYS A 37 -0.23 2.98 7.22
CA LYS A 37 -1.01 4.03 6.54
C LYS A 37 -2.21 4.43 7.39
N GLU A 38 -2.97 3.47 7.90
CA GLU A 38 -4.11 3.74 8.80
C GLU A 38 -3.65 4.34 10.13
N PHE A 39 -2.54 3.87 10.71
CA PHE A 39 -1.97 4.47 11.93
C PHE A 39 -1.55 5.94 11.74
N LYS A 40 -0.81 6.24 10.67
CA LYS A 40 -0.41 7.62 10.33
C LYS A 40 -1.62 8.51 10.06
N LYS A 41 -2.67 7.90 9.52
CA LYS A 41 -3.87 8.60 9.09
C LYS A 41 -4.79 8.92 10.27
N GLY A 42 -4.97 8.00 11.21
CA GLY A 42 -5.59 8.27 12.50
C GLY A 42 -4.85 9.34 13.29
N MET A 43 -3.51 9.27 13.33
CA MET A 43 -2.68 10.28 14.00
C MET A 43 -2.74 11.68 13.34
N ARG A 44 -3.14 11.77 12.07
CA ARG A 44 -3.35 13.05 11.37
C ARG A 44 -4.80 13.56 11.45
N ASP A 45 -5.75 12.68 11.74
CA ASP A 45 -7.18 13.01 11.87
C ASP A 45 -7.46 13.67 13.24
N GLU A 46 -6.62 13.44 14.26
CA GLU A 46 -6.65 14.20 15.52
C GLU A 46 -6.43 15.72 15.31
N ASP A 47 -5.84 16.12 14.18
CA ASP A 47 -5.60 17.52 13.80
C ASP A 47 -6.55 18.08 12.72
N LYS A 48 -7.46 17.28 12.12
CA LYS A 48 -8.36 17.77 11.04
C LYS A 48 -9.68 16.98 10.98
N PRO A 49 -10.86 17.64 10.86
CA PRO A 49 -12.16 16.97 10.95
C PRO A 49 -12.32 15.86 9.89
N ALA A 50 -12.66 14.68 10.41
CA ALA A 50 -12.87 13.41 9.74
C ALA A 50 -13.64 13.51 8.43
N GLY A 51 -13.06 12.99 7.34
CA GLY A 51 -13.81 12.94 6.07
C GLY A 51 -13.19 12.24 4.87
N GLN A 52 -12.00 11.64 4.94
CA GLN A 52 -11.39 11.06 3.72
C GLN A 52 -10.60 9.78 3.97
N ILE A 53 -11.24 8.69 4.43
CA ILE A 53 -10.49 7.47 4.72
C ILE A 53 -11.23 6.17 4.39
N GLY A 54 -11.09 5.70 3.15
CA GLY A 54 -11.41 4.31 2.81
C GLY A 54 -11.76 4.00 1.35
N ASP A 55 -11.27 4.74 0.35
CA ASP A 55 -11.50 4.42 -1.07
C ASP A 55 -10.42 3.46 -1.62
N ASP A 56 -10.37 2.26 -1.07
CA ASP A 56 -9.64 1.13 -1.69
C ASP A 56 -10.54 -0.12 -1.82
N SER A 57 -11.74 -0.12 -1.20
CA SER A 57 -12.76 -1.17 -1.39
C SER A 57 -13.83 -0.82 -2.44
N ARG A 58 -14.01 0.47 -2.80
CA ARG A 58 -14.99 0.89 -3.82
C ARG A 58 -14.53 0.64 -5.25
N SER A 59 -13.22 0.58 -5.49
CA SER A 59 -12.65 0.31 -6.81
C SER A 59 -12.90 -1.12 -7.30
N HIS A 60 -13.05 -2.11 -6.40
CA HIS A 60 -13.29 -3.50 -6.78
C HIS A 60 -14.77 -3.85 -7.00
N GLU A 61 -15.69 -3.12 -6.36
CA GLU A 61 -17.14 -3.34 -6.49
C GLU A 61 -17.73 -2.52 -7.65
N GLN A 62 -17.30 -1.26 -7.80
CA GLN A 62 -17.75 -0.38 -8.89
C GLN A 62 -17.31 -0.88 -10.28
N SER A 63 -16.15 -1.56 -10.36
CA SER A 63 -15.67 -2.18 -11.60
C SER A 63 -16.50 -3.40 -12.02
N ARG A 64 -17.03 -4.17 -11.05
CA ARG A 64 -17.87 -5.34 -11.32
C ARG A 64 -19.29 -4.96 -11.68
N GLU A 65 -19.84 -3.93 -11.03
CA GLU A 65 -21.20 -3.43 -11.32
C GLU A 65 -21.24 -2.73 -12.69
N SER A 66 -20.25 -1.89 -13.00
CA SER A 66 -20.15 -1.20 -14.30
C SER A 66 -19.91 -2.14 -15.50
N GLN A 67 -19.44 -3.37 -15.25
CA GLN A 67 -19.20 -4.38 -16.27
C GLN A 67 -20.42 -5.30 -16.44
N ALA A 68 -21.11 -5.64 -15.35
CA ALA A 68 -22.37 -6.38 -15.38
C ALA A 68 -23.52 -5.57 -16.02
N GLU A 69 -23.53 -4.24 -15.84
CA GLU A 69 -24.53 -3.36 -16.43
C GLU A 69 -24.31 -3.20 -17.95
N ARG A 70 -23.05 -3.06 -18.39
CA ARG A 70 -22.70 -3.00 -19.82
C ARG A 70 -23.02 -4.28 -20.60
N ASP A 71 -22.90 -5.45 -19.97
CA ASP A 71 -23.24 -6.74 -20.59
C ASP A 71 -24.75 -6.96 -20.71
N ARG A 72 -25.58 -6.30 -19.89
CA ARG A 72 -27.04 -6.32 -20.01
C ARG A 72 -27.54 -5.45 -21.15
N ASP A 73 -26.94 -4.27 -21.35
CA ASP A 73 -27.35 -3.34 -22.41
C ASP A 73 -26.93 -3.79 -23.82
N ALA A 74 -25.97 -4.73 -23.92
CA ALA A 74 -25.46 -5.25 -25.19
C ALA A 74 -26.18 -6.54 -25.68
N ARG A 75 -27.20 -7.02 -24.97
CA ARG A 75 -27.89 -8.29 -25.22
C ARG A 75 -29.37 -8.08 -25.50
#